data_AF-A0A193SSR8-F1
#
_entry.id   AF-A0A193SSR8-F1
#
_cell.length_a   1.000
_cell.length_b   1.000
_cell.length_c   1.000
_cell.angle_alpha   90.00
_cell.angle_beta   90.00
_cell.angle_gamma   90.00
#
_symmetry.space_group_name_H-M   'P 1'
#
loop_
_entity.id
_entity.type
_entity.pdbx_description
1 polymer ?
#
loop_
_entity_poly.entity_id
_entity_poly.type
_entity_poly.pdbx_seq_one_letter_code
_entity_poly.pdbx_strand_id
1 'polypeptide(L)'
;MGSYAYITISGYPISSTKNYYHRWCFRKNDRVIRVRGKSQRNTLIWCEAEPHEQHEEETDYFYAVPGPVMKRRLELAGFNHETLEREFNECIARRIEILEEPFEHDDDWAEERSTRAAILRSSGLTDWLKCLKTAFDDSITSWRWDECKQNYADPLLDIFFDSNAFWDEGTLHDTGFPCQTLESMAVAMLEILPTEAECILDVTALIGGGWTDSFEDIIEYNKDCTTFYEVFATSILDTQSLLALTL
;
A
#
# COMPACT_ATOMS: atom_id res chain seq x y z
N MET A 1 -17.12 -12.02 -5.47
CA MET A 1 -16.30 -11.31 -4.47
C MET A 1 -14.86 -11.26 -4.97
N GLY A 2 -14.11 -10.21 -4.65
CA GLY A 2 -12.70 -10.12 -5.01
C GLY A 2 -11.83 -9.88 -3.78
N SER A 3 -10.59 -10.36 -3.83
CA SER A 3 -9.58 -10.14 -2.79
C SER A 3 -8.55 -9.14 -3.29
N TYR A 4 -7.83 -8.47 -2.40
CA TYR A 4 -6.84 -7.46 -2.77
C TYR A 4 -5.45 -7.82 -2.24
N ALA A 5 -4.42 -7.43 -2.97
CA ALA A 5 -3.08 -7.26 -2.44
C ALA A 5 -2.79 -5.78 -2.27
N TYR A 6 -2.04 -5.43 -1.24
CA TYR A 6 -1.71 -4.04 -0.90
C TYR A 6 -0.21 -3.85 -0.82
N ILE A 7 0.29 -2.74 -1.38
CA ILE A 7 1.65 -2.27 -1.12
C ILE A 7 1.54 -1.16 -0.08
N THR A 8 2.27 -1.32 1.03
CA THR A 8 2.31 -0.36 2.13
C THR A 8 3.75 0.02 2.48
N ILE A 9 3.93 1.24 2.99
CA ILE A 9 5.19 1.70 3.58
C ILE A 9 4.88 2.17 4.99
N SER A 10 5.45 1.50 5.99
CA SER A 10 5.12 1.66 7.42
C SER A 10 3.61 1.60 7.70
N GLY A 11 2.91 0.68 7.03
CA GLY A 11 1.46 0.48 7.18
C GLY A 11 0.59 1.43 6.34
N TYR A 12 1.13 2.50 5.76
CA TYR A 12 0.32 3.38 4.93
C TYR A 12 0.19 2.81 3.49
N PRO A 13 -1.03 2.64 2.95
CA PRO A 13 -1.23 2.07 1.62
C PRO A 13 -0.85 3.04 0.50
N ILE A 14 -0.08 2.56 -0.46
CA ILE A 14 0.30 3.33 -1.66
C ILE A 14 -0.20 2.70 -2.97
N SER A 15 -0.59 1.42 -2.96
CA SER A 15 -1.17 0.76 -4.13
C SER A 15 -1.95 -0.47 -3.74
N SER A 16 -2.89 -0.87 -4.59
CA SER A 16 -3.61 -2.14 -4.46
C SER A 16 -3.89 -2.79 -5.80
N THR A 17 -3.95 -4.13 -5.82
CA THR A 17 -4.35 -4.91 -6.99
C THR A 17 -5.42 -5.93 -6.59
N LYS A 18 -6.41 -6.13 -7.47
CA LYS A 18 -7.55 -7.01 -7.20
C LYS A 18 -7.36 -8.37 -7.85
N ASN A 19 -7.53 -9.45 -7.08
CA ASN A 19 -7.51 -10.86 -7.51
C ASN A 19 -6.18 -11.38 -8.08
N TYR A 20 -5.14 -10.55 -8.08
CA TYR A 20 -3.77 -10.93 -8.44
C TYR A 20 -2.80 -9.97 -7.75
N TYR A 21 -1.52 -10.30 -7.81
CA TYR A 21 -0.45 -9.37 -7.46
C TYR A 21 0.72 -9.53 -8.43
N HIS A 22 1.39 -8.41 -8.72
CA HIS A 22 2.77 -8.45 -9.17
C HIS A 22 3.69 -8.28 -7.96
N ARG A 23 4.89 -8.88 -8.01
CA ARG A 23 5.86 -8.68 -6.93
C ARG A 23 6.46 -7.28 -6.92
N TRP A 24 6.28 -6.49 -7.99
CA TRP A 24 6.87 -5.15 -8.09
C TRP A 24 8.38 -5.17 -7.77
N CYS A 25 8.84 -4.37 -6.82
CA CYS A 25 10.22 -4.31 -6.34
C CYS A 25 10.61 -5.43 -5.36
N PHE A 26 9.69 -6.35 -5.02
CA PHE A 26 9.93 -7.48 -4.12
C PHE A 26 10.47 -8.71 -4.86
N ARG A 27 11.22 -9.54 -4.13
CA ARG A 27 11.85 -10.78 -4.59
C ARG A 27 11.28 -11.97 -3.85
N LYS A 28 11.45 -13.17 -4.42
CA LYS A 28 10.99 -14.43 -3.81
C LYS A 28 11.52 -14.62 -2.36
N ASN A 29 12.74 -14.17 -2.08
CA ASN A 29 13.34 -14.33 -0.74
C ASN A 29 12.87 -13.28 0.28
N ASP A 30 12.09 -12.29 -0.13
CA ASP A 30 11.52 -11.30 0.79
C ASP A 30 10.23 -11.81 1.45
N ARG A 31 9.82 -13.05 1.17
CA ARG A 31 8.60 -13.63 1.73
C ARG A 31 8.74 -13.82 3.23
N VAL A 32 7.73 -13.38 3.97
CA VAL A 32 7.66 -13.46 5.43
C VAL A 32 6.26 -13.93 5.80
N ILE A 33 6.19 -14.86 6.74
CA ILE A 33 4.94 -15.31 7.37
C ILE A 33 4.95 -14.77 8.80
N ARG A 34 3.89 -14.07 9.20
CA ARG A 34 3.74 -13.54 10.57
C ARG A 34 2.44 -14.02 11.16
N VAL A 35 2.46 -14.35 12.45
CA VAL A 35 1.24 -14.56 13.23
C VAL A 35 1.03 -13.31 14.07
N ARG A 36 -0.19 -12.77 14.03
CA ARG A 36 -0.58 -11.62 14.86
C ARG A 36 -2.01 -11.76 15.34
N GLY A 37 -2.37 -11.04 16.38
CA GLY A 37 -3.78 -10.92 16.78
C GLY A 37 -4.56 -10.08 15.77
N LYS A 38 -5.83 -10.40 15.54
CA LYS A 38 -6.71 -9.59 14.67
C LYS A 38 -6.84 -8.14 15.15
N SER A 39 -6.70 -7.89 16.45
CA SER A 39 -6.65 -6.52 17.02
C SER A 39 -5.44 -5.69 16.54
N GLN A 40 -4.42 -6.32 15.97
CA GLN A 40 -3.21 -5.67 15.44
C GLN A 40 -3.31 -5.42 13.93
N ARG A 41 -4.52 -5.56 13.33
CA ARG A 41 -4.75 -5.29 11.91
C ARG A 41 -4.37 -3.87 11.55
N ASN A 42 -3.78 -3.72 10.37
CA ASN A 42 -3.65 -2.43 9.74
C ASN A 42 -5.04 -1.96 9.28
N THR A 43 -5.64 -1.05 10.04
CA THR A 43 -7.01 -0.57 9.82
C THR A 43 -7.16 0.29 8.56
N LEU A 44 -6.06 0.67 7.92
CA LEU A 44 -6.08 1.38 6.64
C LEU A 44 -6.40 0.47 5.45
N ILE A 45 -6.21 -0.84 5.59
CA ILE A 45 -6.47 -1.82 4.52
C ILE A 45 -7.38 -2.98 4.96
N TRP A 46 -7.57 -3.14 6.27
CA TRP A 46 -8.44 -4.15 6.87
C TRP A 46 -9.49 -3.50 7.76
N CYS A 47 -10.66 -4.11 7.87
CA CYS A 47 -11.62 -3.70 8.90
C CYS A 47 -11.07 -3.98 10.30
N GLU A 48 -11.47 -3.13 11.26
CA GLU A 48 -11.22 -3.39 12.68
C GLU A 48 -11.74 -4.77 13.09
N ALA A 49 -11.04 -5.41 14.03
CA ALA A 49 -11.49 -6.68 14.57
C ALA A 49 -12.78 -6.47 15.36
N GLU A 50 -13.75 -7.36 15.14
CA GLU A 50 -14.97 -7.38 15.94
C GLU A 50 -14.62 -7.64 17.42
N PRO A 51 -15.45 -7.17 18.38
CA PRO A 51 -15.13 -7.31 19.82
C PRO A 51 -14.84 -8.74 20.28
N HIS A 52 -15.47 -9.74 19.65
CA HIS A 52 -15.28 -11.15 19.98
C HIS A 52 -14.05 -11.78 19.32
N GLU A 53 -13.48 -11.12 18.31
CA GLU A 53 -12.33 -11.60 17.53
C GLU A 53 -10.99 -11.00 17.99
N GLN A 54 -10.99 -10.07 18.96
CA GLN A 54 -9.80 -9.28 19.33
C GLN A 54 -8.57 -10.12 19.74
N HIS A 55 -8.81 -11.32 20.27
CA HIS A 55 -7.78 -12.26 20.73
C HIS A 55 -7.55 -13.42 19.77
N GLU A 56 -8.27 -13.48 18.65
CA GLU A 56 -8.04 -14.48 17.63
C GLU A 56 -6.75 -14.14 16.87
N GLU A 57 -5.95 -15.17 16.61
CA GLU A 57 -4.76 -15.07 15.80
C GLU A 57 -5.09 -15.24 14.31
N GLU A 58 -4.36 -14.51 13.48
CA GLU A 58 -4.36 -14.69 12.04
C GLU A 58 -2.94 -14.77 11.51
N THR A 59 -2.79 -15.51 10.41
CA THR A 59 -1.52 -15.65 9.71
C THR A 59 -1.49 -14.72 8.51
N ASP A 60 -0.55 -13.80 8.53
CA ASP A 60 -0.26 -12.92 7.42
C ASP A 60 0.80 -13.49 6.50
N TYR A 61 0.67 -13.19 5.22
CA TYR A 61 1.60 -13.59 4.17
C TYR A 61 2.08 -12.35 3.43
N PHE A 62 3.35 -12.01 3.63
CA PHE A 62 3.93 -10.76 3.14
C PHE A 62 5.13 -11.02 2.23
N TYR A 63 5.44 -10.06 1.38
CA TYR A 63 6.82 -9.76 1.02
C TYR A 63 7.25 -8.51 1.79
N ALA A 64 8.33 -8.56 2.56
CA ALA A 64 8.76 -7.47 3.42
C ALA A 64 10.25 -7.18 3.27
N VAL A 65 10.59 -5.89 3.17
CA VAL A 65 11.98 -5.42 3.18
C VAL A 65 12.09 -4.11 3.96
N PRO A 66 13.25 -3.81 4.58
CA PRO A 66 13.46 -2.52 5.21
C PRO A 66 13.66 -1.42 4.15
N GLY A 67 13.35 -0.18 4.54
CA GLY A 67 13.43 1.02 3.71
C GLY A 67 14.72 1.18 2.90
N PRO A 68 15.93 0.90 3.45
CA PRO A 68 17.18 1.06 2.69
C PRO A 68 17.30 0.05 1.55
N VAL A 69 16.73 -1.15 1.73
CA VAL A 69 16.71 -2.18 0.68
C VAL A 69 15.73 -1.77 -0.42
N MET A 70 14.56 -1.24 -0.06
CA MET A 70 13.60 -0.74 -1.04
C MET A 70 14.17 0.45 -1.82
N LYS A 71 14.70 1.45 -1.11
CA LYS A 71 15.34 2.64 -1.70
C LYS A 71 16.42 2.26 -2.70
N ARG A 72 17.32 1.34 -2.33
CA ARG A 72 18.38 0.85 -3.24
C ARG A 72 17.81 0.19 -4.50
N ARG A 73 16.70 -0.54 -4.40
CA ARG A 73 16.07 -1.20 -5.56
C ARG A 73 15.42 -0.18 -6.50
N LEU A 74 14.76 0.83 -5.93
CA LEU A 74 14.22 1.97 -6.68
C LEU A 74 15.33 2.73 -7.41
N GLU A 75 16.42 3.04 -6.71
CA GLU A 75 17.59 3.72 -7.31
C GLU A 75 18.19 2.92 -8.47
N LEU A 76 18.33 1.60 -8.33
CA LEU A 76 18.80 0.71 -9.40
C LEU A 76 17.84 0.66 -10.60
N ALA A 77 16.55 0.93 -10.37
CA ALA A 77 15.54 1.04 -11.41
C ALA A 77 15.43 2.46 -12.01
N GLY A 78 16.23 3.43 -11.53
CA GLY A 78 16.24 4.81 -12.01
C GLY A 78 15.31 5.76 -11.25
N PHE A 79 14.75 5.34 -10.12
CA PHE A 79 13.86 6.13 -9.29
C PHE A 79 14.58 6.63 -8.04
N ASN A 80 14.64 7.95 -7.91
CA ASN A 80 15.30 8.67 -6.83
C ASN A 80 14.64 10.05 -6.69
N HIS A 81 15.17 10.89 -5.81
CA HIS A 81 14.68 12.25 -5.60
C HIS A 81 14.57 13.08 -6.89
N GLU A 82 15.56 13.00 -7.78
CA GLU A 82 15.56 13.78 -9.03
C GLU A 82 14.46 13.32 -10.00
N THR A 83 14.23 12.01 -10.10
CA THR A 83 13.12 11.46 -10.90
C THR A 83 11.76 11.84 -10.29
N LEU A 84 11.62 11.79 -8.96
CA LEU A 84 10.44 12.25 -8.24
C LEU A 84 10.16 13.73 -8.51
N GLU A 85 11.18 14.60 -8.37
CA GLU A 85 11.05 16.04 -8.59
C GLU A 85 10.68 16.36 -10.05
N ARG A 86 11.23 15.62 -11.01
CA ARG A 86 10.83 15.75 -12.42
C ARG A 86 9.35 15.38 -12.62
N GLU A 87 8.93 14.19 -12.17
CA GLU A 87 7.53 13.76 -12.30
C GLU A 87 6.57 14.72 -11.59
N PHE A 88 6.96 15.22 -10.41
CA PHE A 88 6.25 16.23 -9.66
C PHE A 88 5.99 17.49 -10.48
N ASN A 89 7.06 18.07 -11.05
CA ASN A 89 6.96 19.29 -11.82
C ASN A 89 6.10 19.10 -13.08
N GLU A 90 6.22 17.95 -13.76
CA GLU A 90 5.38 17.60 -14.91
C GLU A 90 3.89 17.50 -14.54
N CYS A 91 3.58 16.81 -13.43
CA CYS A 91 2.21 16.69 -12.93
C CYS A 91 1.63 18.04 -12.51
N ILE A 92 2.37 18.85 -11.75
CA ILE A 92 1.93 20.19 -11.34
C ILE A 92 1.71 21.10 -12.56
N ALA A 93 2.62 21.10 -13.53
CA ALA A 93 2.47 21.90 -14.74
C ALA A 93 1.19 21.52 -15.51
N ARG A 94 0.94 20.22 -15.68
CA ARG A 94 -0.26 19.71 -16.35
C ARG A 94 -1.55 20.05 -15.58
N ARG A 95 -1.52 19.94 -14.25
CA ARG A 95 -2.65 20.33 -13.39
C ARG A 95 -2.96 21.82 -13.48
N ILE A 96 -1.93 22.67 -13.52
CA ILE A 96 -2.11 24.12 -13.74
C ILE A 96 -2.70 24.38 -15.12
N GLU A 97 -2.17 23.75 -16.17
CA GLU A 97 -2.67 23.88 -17.54
C GLU A 97 -4.16 23.54 -17.62
N ILE A 98 -4.56 22.39 -17.04
CA ILE A 98 -5.97 21.97 -16.96
C ILE A 98 -6.79 23.05 -16.25
N LEU A 99 -6.38 23.53 -15.08
CA LEU A 99 -7.14 24.55 -14.34
C LEU A 99 -7.32 25.86 -15.12
N GLU A 100 -6.37 26.22 -15.98
CA GLU A 100 -6.40 27.43 -16.81
C GLU A 100 -7.10 27.27 -18.16
N GLU A 101 -7.48 26.05 -18.56
CA GLU A 101 -8.21 25.85 -19.81
C GLU A 101 -9.50 26.68 -19.84
N PRO A 102 -9.75 27.45 -20.91
CA PRO A 102 -10.97 28.24 -21.05
C PRO A 102 -12.20 27.34 -20.97
N PHE A 103 -13.09 27.60 -20.02
CA PHE A 103 -14.30 26.81 -19.80
C PHE A 103 -15.53 27.71 -19.78
N GLU A 104 -16.61 27.29 -20.46
CA GLU A 104 -17.86 28.06 -20.60
C GLU A 104 -18.80 27.87 -19.38
N HIS A 105 -18.37 28.12 -18.14
CA HIS A 105 -19.22 27.99 -16.92
C HIS A 105 -19.17 29.23 -16.00
N ASP A 106 -20.09 29.22 -15.02
CA ASP A 106 -20.42 30.27 -14.03
C ASP A 106 -19.20 30.88 -13.30
N ASP A 107 -19.30 32.17 -12.93
CA ASP A 107 -18.19 32.98 -12.38
C ASP A 107 -17.53 32.35 -11.13
N ASP A 108 -18.32 31.69 -10.28
CA ASP A 108 -17.85 31.05 -9.04
C ASP A 108 -16.85 29.89 -9.30
N TRP A 109 -17.07 29.11 -10.36
CA TRP A 109 -16.17 28.00 -10.74
C TRP A 109 -14.84 28.53 -11.29
N ALA A 110 -14.86 29.67 -11.97
CA ALA A 110 -13.65 30.32 -12.47
C ALA A 110 -12.78 30.86 -11.33
N GLU A 111 -13.39 31.40 -10.28
CA GLU A 111 -12.69 31.88 -9.08
C GLU A 111 -12.03 30.72 -8.30
N GLU A 112 -12.73 29.60 -8.11
CA GLU A 112 -12.17 28.42 -7.44
C GLU A 112 -10.96 27.84 -8.20
N ARG A 113 -11.08 27.68 -9.53
CA ARG A 113 -9.96 27.20 -10.37
C ARG A 113 -8.76 28.12 -10.31
N SER A 114 -8.99 29.43 -10.37
CA SER A 114 -7.93 30.45 -10.27
C SER A 114 -7.21 30.37 -8.92
N THR A 115 -7.98 30.19 -7.84
CA THR A 115 -7.44 30.03 -6.48
C THR A 115 -6.57 28.78 -6.37
N ARG A 116 -7.06 27.65 -6.87
CA ARG A 116 -6.30 26.38 -6.90
C ARG A 116 -5.03 26.49 -7.73
N ALA A 117 -5.10 27.10 -8.92
CA ALA A 117 -3.93 27.31 -9.76
C ALA A 117 -2.87 28.18 -9.07
N ALA A 118 -3.29 29.21 -8.33
CA ALA A 118 -2.38 30.03 -7.53
C ALA A 118 -1.69 29.22 -6.41
N ILE A 119 -2.42 28.35 -5.71
CA ILE A 119 -1.85 27.44 -4.70
C ILE A 119 -0.86 26.47 -5.33
N LEU A 120 -1.19 25.88 -6.48
CA LEU A 120 -0.27 24.98 -7.20
C LEU A 120 1.03 25.68 -7.62
N ARG A 121 0.96 26.92 -8.11
CA ARG A 121 2.16 27.70 -8.49
C ARG A 121 3.04 28.10 -7.32
N SER A 122 2.45 28.26 -6.14
CA SER A 122 3.15 28.73 -4.94
C SER A 122 3.67 27.58 -4.08
N SER A 123 3.24 26.34 -4.34
CA SER A 123 3.70 25.14 -3.64
C SER A 123 4.82 24.44 -4.42
N GLY A 124 5.78 23.87 -3.69
CA GLY A 124 6.82 23.02 -4.26
C GLY A 124 6.80 21.62 -3.69
N LEU A 125 7.66 20.72 -4.20
CA LEU A 125 7.75 19.33 -3.76
C LEU A 125 7.83 19.20 -2.22
N THR A 126 8.61 20.06 -1.57
CA THR A 126 8.74 20.07 -0.11
C THR A 126 7.42 20.30 0.63
N ASP A 127 6.53 21.15 0.10
CA ASP A 127 5.24 21.42 0.74
C ASP A 127 4.29 20.23 0.56
N TRP A 128 4.32 19.60 -0.61
CA TRP A 128 3.57 18.36 -0.87
C TRP A 128 4.07 17.17 -0.03
N LEU A 129 5.37 17.07 0.21
CA LEU A 129 5.93 16.08 1.15
C LEU A 129 5.47 16.34 2.59
N LYS A 130 5.28 17.60 2.99
CA LYS A 130 4.66 17.90 4.31
C LYS A 130 3.20 17.46 4.34
N CYS A 131 2.41 17.70 3.29
CA CYS A 131 1.03 17.22 3.21
C CYS A 131 0.97 15.68 3.27
N LEU A 132 1.85 15.00 2.55
CA LEU A 132 1.99 13.54 2.60
C LEU A 132 2.36 13.06 4.01
N LYS A 133 3.24 13.79 4.71
CA LYS A 133 3.62 13.49 6.09
C LYS A 133 2.44 13.67 7.05
N THR A 134 1.65 14.72 6.90
CA THR A 134 0.42 14.92 7.67
C THR A 134 -0.59 13.79 7.42
N ALA A 135 -0.80 13.43 6.14
CA ALA A 135 -1.67 12.31 5.77
C ALA A 135 -1.23 10.99 6.43
N PHE A 136 0.08 10.73 6.45
CA PHE A 136 0.65 9.56 7.12
C PHE A 136 0.44 9.61 8.65
N ASP A 137 0.83 10.70 9.30
CA ASP A 137 0.80 10.82 10.76
C ASP A 137 -0.61 10.71 11.34
N ASP A 138 -1.58 11.28 10.62
CA ASP A 138 -2.99 11.27 11.01
C ASP A 138 -3.78 10.09 10.40
N SER A 139 -3.11 9.21 9.64
CA SER A 139 -3.71 8.03 9.01
C SER A 139 -4.93 8.36 8.14
N ILE A 140 -4.81 9.42 7.35
CA ILE A 140 -5.85 9.93 6.45
C ILE A 140 -5.74 9.22 5.10
N THR A 141 -6.86 8.71 4.59
CA THR A 141 -6.98 8.15 3.23
C THR A 141 -8.00 8.96 2.43
N SER A 142 -8.02 8.85 1.10
CA SER A 142 -8.94 9.66 0.27
C SER A 142 -10.40 9.48 0.70
N TRP A 143 -10.83 8.25 0.94
CA TRP A 143 -12.19 7.93 1.33
C TRP A 143 -12.57 8.38 2.75
N ARG A 144 -11.60 8.78 3.57
CA ARG A 144 -11.83 9.35 4.92
C ARG A 144 -11.70 10.86 4.96
N TRP A 145 -11.26 11.50 3.86
CA TRP A 145 -11.00 12.94 3.86
C TRP A 145 -12.23 13.75 4.26
N ASP A 146 -13.40 13.43 3.71
CA ASP A 146 -14.64 14.14 4.03
C ASP A 146 -15.04 14.07 5.52
N GLU A 147 -14.60 13.04 6.25
CA GLU A 147 -14.89 12.87 7.67
C GLU A 147 -13.99 13.74 8.55
N CYS A 148 -12.80 14.11 8.08
CA CYS A 148 -11.79 14.80 8.87
C CYS A 148 -11.36 16.18 8.32
N LYS A 149 -11.74 16.56 7.10
CA LYS A 149 -11.28 17.80 6.44
C LYS A 149 -11.47 19.06 7.26
N GLN A 150 -12.53 19.15 8.06
CA GLN A 150 -12.81 20.28 8.95
C GLN A 150 -11.76 20.50 10.05
N ASN A 151 -10.90 19.51 10.30
CA ASN A 151 -9.80 19.61 11.27
C ASN A 151 -8.55 20.29 10.67
N TYR A 152 -8.54 20.54 9.36
CA TYR A 152 -7.39 21.07 8.64
C TYR A 152 -7.74 22.40 7.98
N ALA A 153 -6.82 23.35 8.08
CA ALA A 153 -6.95 24.67 7.45
C ALA A 153 -6.00 24.87 6.25
N ASP A 154 -5.16 23.88 5.96
CA ASP A 154 -4.20 23.95 4.87
C ASP A 154 -4.90 23.71 3.52
N PRO A 155 -5.00 24.73 2.65
CA PRO A 155 -5.68 24.57 1.36
C PRO A 155 -4.91 23.64 0.41
N LEU A 156 -3.60 23.43 0.61
CA LEU A 156 -2.85 22.46 -0.16
C LEU A 156 -3.25 21.02 0.20
N LEU A 157 -3.56 20.77 1.48
CA LEU A 157 -4.03 19.46 1.94
C LEU A 157 -5.43 19.15 1.42
N ASP A 158 -6.28 20.16 1.25
CA ASP A 158 -7.57 19.99 0.59
C ASP A 158 -7.39 19.59 -0.88
N ILE A 159 -6.51 20.29 -1.61
CA ILE A 159 -6.14 19.91 -3.00
C ILE A 159 -5.51 18.52 -3.06
N PHE A 160 -4.75 18.12 -2.03
CA PHE A 160 -4.08 16.83 -1.95
C PHE A 160 -5.04 15.64 -1.95
N PHE A 161 -6.22 15.80 -1.34
CA PHE A 161 -7.24 14.75 -1.25
C PHE A 161 -8.44 14.95 -2.17
N ASP A 162 -8.53 16.09 -2.86
CA ASP A 162 -9.61 16.35 -3.81
C ASP A 162 -9.49 15.43 -5.04
N SER A 163 -10.35 14.42 -5.08
CA SER A 163 -10.14 13.25 -5.92
C SER A 163 -10.99 13.20 -7.20
N ASN A 164 -11.85 14.18 -7.56
CA ASN A 164 -12.81 13.90 -8.66
C ASN A 164 -13.33 15.06 -9.52
N ALA A 165 -13.02 16.34 -9.26
CA ALA A 165 -13.59 17.43 -10.08
C ALA A 165 -12.66 17.97 -11.18
N PHE A 166 -11.34 17.88 -11.00
CA PHE A 166 -10.37 18.61 -11.84
C PHE A 166 -9.29 17.76 -12.49
N TRP A 167 -9.14 16.49 -12.08
CA TRP A 167 -8.02 15.64 -12.49
C TRP A 167 -8.54 14.41 -13.25
N ASP A 168 -8.40 14.38 -14.57
CA ASP A 168 -8.74 13.23 -15.43
C ASP A 168 -7.64 12.13 -15.39
N GLU A 169 -6.80 12.16 -14.36
CA GLU A 169 -5.73 11.19 -14.17
C GLU A 169 -6.20 10.14 -13.18
N GLY A 170 -6.38 8.90 -13.65
CA GLY A 170 -6.48 7.75 -12.76
C GLY A 170 -5.21 7.68 -11.92
N THR A 171 -5.22 8.23 -10.71
CA THR A 171 -4.08 8.16 -9.81
C THR A 171 -3.85 6.69 -9.44
N LEU A 172 -2.62 6.23 -9.60
CA LEU A 172 -2.23 4.84 -9.28
C LEU A 172 -2.26 4.56 -7.76
N HIS A 173 -2.34 5.63 -6.97
CA HIS A 173 -2.28 5.64 -5.52
C HIS A 173 -3.46 6.43 -4.94
N ASP A 174 -3.78 6.13 -3.69
CA ASP A 174 -4.98 6.61 -3.00
C ASP A 174 -4.95 8.10 -2.64
N THR A 175 -3.84 8.81 -2.93
CA THR A 175 -3.68 10.23 -2.62
C THR A 175 -3.48 11.03 -3.90
N GLY A 176 -3.83 12.31 -3.92
CA GLY A 176 -3.55 13.22 -5.03
C GLY A 176 -2.09 13.65 -5.17
N PHE A 177 -1.13 12.99 -4.48
CA PHE A 177 0.29 13.30 -4.59
C PHE A 177 0.71 13.31 -6.07
N PRO A 178 1.31 14.41 -6.58
CA PRO A 178 1.61 14.59 -7.99
C PRO A 178 2.84 13.79 -8.38
N CYS A 179 2.65 12.51 -8.68
CA CYS A 179 3.63 11.67 -9.35
C CYS A 179 2.92 10.71 -10.31
N GLN A 180 3.63 10.24 -11.34
CA GLN A 180 3.06 9.42 -12.41
C GLN A 180 3.25 7.93 -12.14
N THR A 181 4.25 7.58 -11.33
CA THR A 181 4.64 6.19 -11.08
C THR A 181 4.50 5.81 -9.62
N LEU A 182 4.23 4.52 -9.37
CA LEU A 182 4.22 3.95 -8.02
C LEU A 182 5.61 4.06 -7.37
N GLU A 183 6.66 3.94 -8.17
CA GLU A 183 8.04 4.07 -7.73
C GLU A 183 8.33 5.48 -7.19
N SER A 184 7.89 6.53 -7.86
CA SER A 184 8.03 7.90 -7.37
C SER A 184 7.19 8.15 -6.12
N MET A 185 5.97 7.59 -6.02
CA MET A 185 5.20 7.61 -4.76
C MET A 185 5.96 6.92 -3.61
N ALA A 186 6.60 5.79 -3.88
CA ALA A 186 7.41 5.09 -2.88
C ALA A 186 8.66 5.87 -2.47
N VAL A 187 9.31 6.57 -3.41
CA VAL A 187 10.42 7.49 -3.09
C VAL A 187 9.92 8.60 -2.16
N ALA A 188 8.80 9.25 -2.48
CA ALA A 188 8.23 10.33 -1.67
C ALA A 188 7.93 9.87 -0.24
N MET A 189 7.31 8.69 -0.09
CA MET A 189 7.06 8.09 1.23
C MET A 189 8.36 7.79 1.99
N LEU A 190 9.40 7.26 1.33
CA LEU A 190 10.68 6.97 1.97
C LEU A 190 11.48 8.23 2.34
N GLU A 191 11.17 9.39 1.77
CA GLU A 191 11.78 10.67 2.16
C GLU A 191 11.19 11.25 3.46
N ILE A 192 9.92 10.99 3.73
CA ILE A 192 9.21 11.53 4.90
C ILE A 192 9.22 10.58 6.10
N LEU A 193 9.64 9.33 5.90
CA LEU A 193 9.64 8.28 6.91
C LEU A 193 11.04 8.00 7.48
N PRO A 194 11.12 7.38 8.68
CA PRO A 194 12.38 6.91 9.22
C PRO A 194 13.07 5.90 8.29
N THR A 195 14.40 5.84 8.35
CA THR A 195 15.21 4.93 7.51
C THR A 195 14.78 3.46 7.63
N GLU A 196 14.36 3.03 8.84
CA GLU A 196 13.94 1.65 9.12
C GLU A 196 12.47 1.36 8.75
N ALA A 197 11.81 2.27 8.02
CA ALA A 197 10.46 2.08 7.54
C ALA A 197 10.30 0.73 6.82
N GLU A 198 9.32 -0.07 7.24
CA GLU A 198 9.08 -1.36 6.63
C GLU A 198 8.25 -1.20 5.36
N CYS A 199 8.71 -1.76 4.25
CA CYS A 199 7.96 -1.82 3.00
C CYS A 199 7.37 -3.22 2.84
N ILE A 200 6.04 -3.30 2.68
CA ILE A 200 5.30 -4.57 2.63
C ILE A 200 4.47 -4.65 1.35
N LEU A 201 4.50 -5.81 0.71
CA LEU A 201 3.43 -6.27 -0.17
C LEU A 201 2.64 -7.35 0.58
N ASP A 202 1.41 -7.00 0.97
CA ASP A 202 0.48 -7.87 1.67
C ASP A 202 -0.35 -8.67 0.67
N VAL A 203 -0.24 -10.00 0.70
CA VAL A 203 -1.01 -10.92 -0.17
C VAL A 203 -1.96 -11.82 0.64
N THR A 204 -2.18 -11.50 1.92
CA THR A 204 -2.95 -12.33 2.86
C THR A 204 -4.38 -12.57 2.38
N ALA A 205 -5.08 -11.51 1.91
CA ALA A 205 -6.44 -11.65 1.41
C ALA A 205 -6.52 -12.48 0.11
N LEU A 206 -5.48 -12.43 -0.73
CA LEU A 206 -5.43 -13.24 -1.96
C LEU A 206 -5.32 -14.73 -1.62
N ILE A 207 -4.46 -15.08 -0.66
CA ILE A 207 -4.33 -16.46 -0.18
C ILE A 207 -5.62 -16.92 0.48
N GLY A 208 -6.18 -16.12 1.39
CA GLY A 208 -7.46 -16.44 2.03
C GLY A 208 -8.63 -16.57 1.04
N GLY A 209 -8.57 -15.87 -0.09
CA GLY A 209 -9.54 -15.98 -1.19
C GLY A 209 -9.25 -17.08 -2.21
N GLY A 210 -8.16 -17.84 -2.06
CA GLY A 210 -7.77 -18.91 -2.98
C GLY A 210 -7.19 -18.44 -4.33
N TRP A 211 -6.71 -17.19 -4.41
CA TRP A 211 -6.14 -16.62 -5.64
C TRP A 211 -4.64 -16.96 -5.84
N THR A 212 -3.94 -17.38 -4.78
CA THR A 212 -2.51 -17.73 -4.82
C THR A 212 -2.14 -18.63 -3.63
N ASP A 213 -0.97 -19.27 -3.70
CA ASP A 213 -0.52 -20.25 -2.71
C ASP A 213 0.09 -19.59 -1.46
N SER A 214 -0.01 -20.27 -0.32
CA SER A 214 0.39 -19.80 1.03
C SER A 214 1.89 -19.89 1.33
N PHE A 215 2.75 -19.72 0.32
CA PHE A 215 4.21 -19.91 0.44
C PHE A 215 4.58 -21.29 1.01
N GLU A 216 3.87 -22.35 0.60
CA GLU A 216 4.05 -23.73 1.08
C GLU A 216 5.51 -24.19 1.04
N ASP A 217 6.29 -23.71 0.06
CA ASP A 217 7.71 -24.01 -0.07
C ASP A 217 8.55 -23.55 1.14
N ILE A 218 8.20 -22.43 1.76
CA ILE A 218 8.87 -21.93 2.98
C ILE A 218 8.40 -22.70 4.21
N ILE A 219 7.12 -23.04 4.26
CA ILE A 219 6.55 -23.81 5.37
C ILE A 219 7.22 -25.19 5.42
N GLU A 220 7.31 -25.87 4.28
CA GLU A 220 7.95 -27.19 4.19
C GLU A 220 9.46 -27.14 4.46
N TYR A 221 10.17 -26.11 3.97
CA TYR A 221 11.61 -25.97 4.24
C TYR A 221 11.95 -25.82 5.72
N ASN A 222 11.06 -25.21 6.52
CA ASN A 222 11.29 -24.99 7.95
C ASN A 222 10.82 -26.16 8.83
N LYS A 223 10.26 -27.23 8.27
CA LYS A 223 9.93 -28.46 9.02
C LYS A 223 11.17 -29.33 9.22
N ASP A 224 11.20 -30.08 10.32
CA ASP A 224 12.25 -31.09 10.57
C ASP A 224 12.27 -32.20 9.50
N CYS A 225 11.12 -32.45 8.88
CA CYS A 225 10.96 -33.42 7.79
C CYS A 225 9.88 -32.95 6.81
N THR A 226 9.94 -33.45 5.58
CA THR A 226 8.97 -33.06 4.55
C THR A 226 7.57 -33.56 4.89
N THR A 227 6.55 -32.88 4.36
CA THR A 227 5.15 -33.30 4.56
C THR A 227 4.94 -34.72 4.02
N PHE A 228 5.62 -35.09 2.93
CA PHE A 228 5.63 -36.45 2.41
C PHE A 228 6.14 -37.48 3.43
N TYR A 229 7.23 -37.16 4.14
CA TYR A 229 7.78 -38.06 5.16
C TYR A 229 6.80 -38.22 6.34
N GLU A 230 6.20 -37.13 6.84
CA GLU A 230 5.21 -37.18 7.92
C GLU A 230 4.01 -38.06 7.55
N VAL A 231 3.44 -37.85 6.35
CA VAL A 231 2.31 -38.64 5.84
C VAL A 231 2.68 -40.11 5.72
N PHE A 232 3.87 -40.41 5.21
CA PHE A 232 4.35 -41.78 5.05
C PHE A 232 4.58 -42.47 6.40
N ALA A 233 5.23 -41.79 7.35
CA ALA A 233 5.47 -42.29 8.70
C ALA A 233 4.15 -42.57 9.43
N THR A 234 3.18 -41.65 9.33
CA THR A 234 1.85 -41.81 9.90
C THR A 234 1.12 -43.01 9.29
N SER A 235 1.17 -43.15 7.96
CA SER A 235 0.54 -44.28 7.26
C SER A 235 1.12 -45.63 7.70
N ILE A 236 2.43 -45.72 7.96
CA ILE A 236 3.07 -46.93 8.51
C ILE A 236 2.52 -47.25 9.90
N LEU A 237 2.47 -46.25 10.79
CA LEU A 237 1.98 -46.42 12.15
C LEU A 237 0.51 -46.87 12.16
N ASP A 238 -0.34 -46.23 11.37
CA ASP A 238 -1.75 -46.59 11.23
C ASP A 238 -1.92 -48.04 10.74
N THR A 239 -1.12 -48.44 9.75
CA THR A 239 -1.13 -49.82 9.24
C THR A 239 -0.71 -50.82 10.31
N GLN A 240 0.31 -50.50 11.11
CA GLN A 240 0.75 -51.34 12.23
C GLN A 240 -0.32 -51.46 13.31
N SER A 241 -1.00 -50.35 13.65
CA SER A 241 -2.10 -50.35 14.61
C SER A 241 -3.27 -51.21 14.14
N LEU A 242 -3.63 -51.17 12.86
CA LEU A 242 -4.68 -52.02 12.30
C LEU A 242 -4.31 -53.51 12.36
N LEU A 243 -3.06 -53.87 12.06
CA LEU A 243 -2.59 -55.26 12.16
C LEU A 243 -2.60 -55.78 13.60
N ALA A 244 -2.31 -54.93 14.58
CA ALA A 244 -2.34 -55.29 16.00
C ALA A 244 -3.76 -55.53 16.55
N LEU A 245 -4.80 -54.95 15.94
CA LEU A 245 -6.21 -55.17 16.31
C LEU A 245 -6.79 -56.47 15.74
N THR A 246 -6.10 -57.10 14.78
CA THR A 246 -6.52 -58.37 14.14
C THR A 246 -5.92 -59.62 14.79
N LEU A 247 -5.17 -59.47 15.88
CA LEU A 247 -4.64 -60.55 16.74
C LEU A 247 -5.38 -60.58 18.08
#